data_AF-A0A024FVZ9-F1
#
_entry.id   AF-A0A024FVZ9-F1
#
_cell.length_a   1.000
_cell.length_b   1.000
_cell.length_c   1.000
_cell.angle_alpha   90.00
_cell.angle_beta   90.00
_cell.angle_gamma   90.00
#
_symmetry.space_group_name_H-M   'P 1'
#
loop_
_entity.id
_entity.type
_entity.pdbx_description
1 polymer ?
#
loop_
_entity_poly.entity_id
_entity_poly.type
_entity_poly.pdbx_seq_one_letter_code
_entity_poly.pdbx_strand_id
1 'polypeptide(L)'
;MDMDGGIERAKTGTNAAGAKYGTGYCDSQCPHDVKFIDGFANVVNWTSTNENSGNGQSGSCCMEMDIWEANAISNAYTSHPCRIDGFKRCDNPKDCGDGENRYAGLCDKDGCDFNPFRLGNPAFYGLGNNFTVDTNIPITVVTQFITSDQTADGHLVDIRRTYYQGGKEIMSPAINVPNVDPFTSITDKMCNQVKKAFNDKNDHCRKGGLRKLGKALRKGMVLAMSIWVDYEAKCLWLDSTYPVDADPKQPGAQRGTCPTTSGVPEDVIKENPSASVTYSNIRLGDIGTTVSNAK
;
A
#
# COMPACT_ATOMS: atom_id res chain seq x y z
N MET A 1 -6.22 10.75 5.82
CA MET A 1 -6.90 11.10 7.09
C MET A 1 -6.91 12.61 7.28
N ASP A 2 -7.85 13.14 8.08
CA ASP A 2 -7.85 14.56 8.48
C ASP A 2 -6.82 14.79 9.61
N MET A 3 -6.19 15.98 9.64
CA MET A 3 -5.11 16.28 10.61
C MET A 3 -5.56 16.23 12.08
N ASP A 4 -6.84 16.48 12.33
CA ASP A 4 -7.44 16.50 13.67
C ASP A 4 -8.08 15.14 14.05
N GLY A 5 -7.94 14.11 13.21
CA GLY A 5 -8.61 12.81 13.40
C GLY A 5 -10.12 12.85 13.14
N GLY A 6 -10.62 13.89 12.47
CA GLY A 6 -12.03 14.05 12.11
C GLY A 6 -12.90 14.69 13.20
N ILE A 7 -12.33 15.52 14.09
CA ILE A 7 -13.11 16.29 15.08
C ILE A 7 -14.03 17.27 14.36
N GLU A 8 -13.48 18.11 13.49
CA GLU A 8 -14.21 19.12 12.72
C GLU A 8 -15.25 18.48 11.81
N ARG A 9 -14.89 17.34 11.20
CA ARG A 9 -15.77 16.61 10.29
C ARG A 9 -17.02 16.04 10.98
N ALA A 10 -16.87 15.53 12.21
CA ALA A 10 -17.97 14.95 12.96
C ALA A 10 -19.07 15.98 13.30
N LYS A 11 -18.75 17.29 13.26
CA LYS A 11 -19.62 18.49 13.39
C LYS A 11 -20.53 18.59 14.63
N THR A 12 -20.77 17.49 15.31
CA THR A 12 -21.76 17.30 16.38
C THR A 12 -21.10 17.08 17.74
N GLY A 13 -19.76 17.18 17.81
CA GLY A 13 -18.98 16.93 19.02
C GLY A 13 -18.85 15.45 19.39
N THR A 14 -19.36 14.53 18.56
CA THR A 14 -19.34 13.08 18.83
C THR A 14 -17.93 12.50 18.76
N ASN A 15 -17.05 13.06 17.93
CA ASN A 15 -15.60 12.85 18.03
C ASN A 15 -14.97 13.96 18.87
N ALA A 16 -14.84 13.74 20.18
CA ALA A 16 -14.14 14.64 21.09
C ALA A 16 -12.68 14.22 21.37
N ALA A 17 -12.22 13.12 20.76
CA ALA A 17 -10.90 12.54 21.01
C ALA A 17 -9.86 12.99 19.98
N GLY A 18 -10.17 12.86 18.69
CA GLY A 18 -9.31 13.29 17.58
C GLY A 18 -7.96 12.60 17.46
N ALA A 19 -7.06 13.23 16.71
CA ALA A 19 -5.72 12.73 16.40
C ALA A 19 -4.90 12.37 17.65
N LYS A 20 -5.13 13.06 18.78
CA LYS A 20 -4.49 12.75 20.07
C LYS A 20 -4.72 11.29 20.52
N TYR A 21 -5.85 10.70 20.12
CA TYR A 21 -6.22 9.32 20.42
C TYR A 21 -6.23 8.43 19.17
N GLY A 22 -5.65 8.89 18.05
CA GLY A 22 -5.53 8.11 16.82
C GLY A 22 -6.87 7.85 16.10
N THR A 23 -7.87 8.73 16.23
CA THR A 23 -9.14 8.56 15.51
C THR A 23 -9.04 8.97 14.04
N GLY A 24 -10.02 8.55 13.25
CA GLY A 24 -10.19 9.02 11.87
C GLY A 24 -9.41 8.22 10.81
N TYR A 25 -8.94 7.01 11.15
CA TYR A 25 -8.28 6.11 10.20
C TYR A 25 -9.19 5.80 9.01
N CYS A 26 -8.58 5.76 7.83
CA CYS A 26 -9.18 5.36 6.56
C CYS A 26 -8.06 4.96 5.61
N ASP A 27 -8.38 4.11 4.65
CA ASP A 27 -7.46 3.69 3.59
C ASP A 27 -8.24 3.30 2.33
N SER A 28 -7.55 2.77 1.31
CA SER A 28 -8.17 2.43 0.03
C SER A 28 -8.97 1.14 0.02
N GLN A 29 -8.84 0.30 1.06
CA GLN A 29 -9.60 -0.93 1.23
C GLN A 29 -11.00 -0.67 1.78
N CYS A 30 -11.27 0.56 2.24
CA CYS A 30 -12.53 0.93 2.89
C CYS A 30 -12.88 0.02 4.10
N PRO A 31 -11.97 -0.16 5.07
CA PRO A 31 -12.07 -1.17 6.11
C PRO A 31 -13.31 -1.02 6.97
N HIS A 32 -13.93 -2.16 7.25
CA HIS A 32 -15.12 -2.29 8.10
C HIS A 32 -14.78 -2.59 9.57
N ASP A 33 -13.52 -2.89 9.87
CA ASP A 33 -13.03 -3.21 11.21
C ASP A 33 -12.65 -1.98 12.04
N VAL A 34 -12.71 -0.79 11.43
CA VAL A 34 -12.56 0.48 12.13
C VAL A 34 -13.72 0.66 13.12
N LYS A 35 -13.39 0.61 14.42
CA LYS A 35 -14.37 0.62 15.52
C LYS A 35 -15.13 1.95 15.66
N PHE A 36 -14.52 3.07 15.28
CA PHE A 36 -15.14 4.40 15.32
C PHE A 36 -14.98 5.12 13.99
N ILE A 37 -16.08 5.36 13.29
CA ILE A 37 -16.11 5.99 11.97
C ILE A 37 -17.01 7.23 12.04
N ASP A 38 -16.45 8.36 11.64
CA ASP A 38 -17.16 9.65 11.59
C ASP A 38 -17.77 10.09 12.94
N GLY A 39 -17.09 9.76 14.05
CA GLY A 39 -17.52 10.07 15.41
C GLY A 39 -18.54 9.11 16.01
N PHE A 40 -18.89 8.02 15.32
CA PHE A 40 -19.84 7.01 15.81
C PHE A 40 -19.17 5.64 15.94
N ALA A 41 -19.60 4.86 16.92
CA ALA A 41 -19.20 3.46 17.03
C ALA A 41 -19.79 2.65 15.87
N ASN A 42 -18.96 1.85 15.19
CA ASN A 42 -19.33 1.04 14.04
C ASN A 42 -19.99 -0.29 14.46
N VAL A 43 -21.02 -0.24 15.29
CA VAL A 43 -21.60 -1.44 15.95
C VAL A 43 -22.78 -2.05 15.19
N VAL A 44 -23.30 -1.35 14.17
CA VAL A 44 -24.42 -1.83 13.37
C VAL A 44 -23.97 -3.05 12.57
N ASN A 45 -24.70 -4.16 12.69
CA ASN A 45 -24.38 -5.46 12.07
C ASN A 45 -22.98 -5.98 12.40
N TRP A 46 -22.44 -5.63 13.57
CA TRP A 46 -21.11 -6.06 14.00
C TRP A 46 -20.99 -7.59 14.03
N THR A 47 -20.00 -8.12 13.33
CA THR A 47 -19.68 -9.55 13.30
C THR A 47 -18.21 -9.75 13.70
N SER A 48 -17.95 -10.54 14.74
CA SER A 48 -16.57 -10.86 15.17
C SER A 48 -15.84 -11.66 14.10
N THR A 49 -14.59 -11.29 13.81
CA THR A 49 -13.70 -12.05 12.92
C THR A 49 -12.66 -12.85 13.70
N ASN A 50 -12.27 -12.35 14.87
CA ASN A 50 -11.47 -13.07 15.86
C ASN A 50 -11.77 -12.52 17.27
N GLU A 51 -10.94 -12.87 18.26
CA GLU A 51 -11.08 -12.42 19.66
C GLU A 51 -10.87 -10.90 19.85
N ASN A 52 -10.18 -10.23 18.94
CA ASN A 52 -9.77 -8.82 19.07
C ASN A 52 -10.38 -7.88 18.00
N SER A 53 -11.00 -8.46 16.96
CA SER A 53 -11.50 -7.76 15.78
C SER A 53 -12.86 -8.27 15.30
N GLY A 54 -13.50 -7.45 14.50
CA GLY A 54 -14.78 -7.72 13.85
C GLY A 54 -15.08 -6.65 12.82
N ASN A 55 -16.13 -6.83 12.05
CA ASN A 55 -16.56 -5.90 10.99
C ASN A 55 -17.92 -5.33 11.33
N GLY A 56 -18.05 -4.00 11.27
CA GLY A 56 -19.33 -3.30 11.30
C GLY A 56 -19.88 -3.04 9.89
N GLN A 57 -21.07 -2.46 9.83
CA GLN A 57 -21.71 -2.14 8.54
C GLN A 57 -20.93 -1.09 7.73
N SER A 58 -20.35 -0.09 8.40
CA SER A 58 -19.72 1.03 7.71
C SER A 58 -18.26 0.77 7.42
N GLY A 59 -17.80 1.23 6.26
CA GLY A 59 -16.40 1.25 5.87
C GLY A 59 -15.80 2.65 5.89
N SER A 60 -14.48 2.73 6.04
CA SER A 60 -13.74 4.00 6.14
C SER A 60 -12.79 4.22 4.97
N CYS A 61 -13.23 4.92 3.92
CA CYS A 61 -12.48 5.07 2.68
C CYS A 61 -11.65 6.37 2.63
N CYS A 62 -10.41 6.29 2.16
CA CYS A 62 -9.68 7.44 1.60
C CYS A 62 -8.55 7.01 0.66
N MET A 63 -7.93 7.99 -0.02
CA MET A 63 -6.75 7.72 -0.85
C MET A 63 -5.58 7.25 0.00
N GLU A 64 -4.77 6.37 -0.59
CA GLU A 64 -3.65 5.72 0.06
C GLU A 64 -2.42 5.68 -0.87
N MET A 65 -1.26 5.77 -0.25
CA MET A 65 0.04 5.61 -0.89
C MET A 65 0.89 4.73 0.01
N ASP A 66 1.08 3.50 -0.43
CA ASP A 66 1.89 2.53 0.28
C ASP A 66 3.34 2.74 -0.08
N ILE A 67 4.04 3.48 0.76
CA ILE A 67 5.48 3.68 0.61
C ILE A 67 6.21 2.34 0.79
N TRP A 68 5.74 1.49 1.70
CA TRP A 68 6.44 0.26 2.07
C TRP A 68 5.50 -0.79 2.67
N GLU A 69 5.13 -1.78 1.86
CA GLU A 69 4.56 -3.04 2.34
C GLU A 69 5.62 -4.12 2.15
N ALA A 70 6.13 -4.71 3.23
CA ALA A 70 7.23 -5.65 3.10
C ALA A 70 7.35 -6.61 4.28
N ASN A 71 8.00 -7.72 3.99
CA ASN A 71 8.68 -8.55 4.97
C ASN A 71 10.09 -8.86 4.44
N ALA A 72 10.77 -9.85 5.02
CA ALA A 72 12.13 -10.20 4.58
C ALA A 72 12.20 -10.86 3.19
N ILE A 73 11.07 -11.34 2.66
CA ILE A 73 10.98 -12.08 1.40
C ILE A 73 10.61 -11.17 0.24
N SER A 74 9.61 -10.30 0.44
CA SER A 74 9.10 -9.43 -0.62
C SER A 74 8.84 -8.01 -0.12
N ASN A 75 8.84 -7.06 -1.05
CA ASN A 75 8.35 -5.70 -0.82
C ASN A 75 7.51 -5.22 -2.01
N ALA A 76 6.59 -4.30 -1.73
CA ALA A 76 5.86 -3.52 -2.70
C ALA A 76 5.79 -2.05 -2.28
N TYR A 77 5.69 -1.18 -3.27
CA TYR A 77 5.13 0.15 -3.06
C TYR A 77 4.02 0.37 -4.07
N THR A 78 2.92 0.97 -3.62
CA THR A 78 1.65 0.89 -4.33
C THR A 78 0.90 2.21 -4.24
N SER A 79 0.30 2.62 -5.35
CA SER A 79 -0.53 3.83 -5.43
C SER A 79 -2.00 3.46 -5.50
N HIS A 80 -2.82 4.01 -4.60
CA HIS A 80 -4.24 3.70 -4.48
C HIS A 80 -5.11 4.97 -4.54
N PRO A 81 -5.46 5.43 -5.76
CA PRO A 81 -6.37 6.57 -5.93
C PRO A 81 -7.82 6.20 -5.61
N CYS A 82 -8.58 7.20 -5.17
CA CYS A 82 -10.03 7.11 -4.96
C CYS A 82 -10.75 8.24 -5.70
N ARG A 83 -12.03 8.05 -6.04
CA ARG A 83 -12.85 9.10 -6.68
C ARG A 83 -13.22 10.24 -5.73
N ILE A 84 -13.24 9.96 -4.43
CA ILE A 84 -13.47 10.92 -3.34
C ILE A 84 -12.23 11.78 -3.07
N ASP A 85 -12.40 12.91 -2.40
CA ASP A 85 -11.29 13.74 -1.91
C ASP A 85 -11.26 13.71 -0.38
N GLY A 86 -10.18 13.16 0.20
CA GLY A 86 -10.08 12.94 1.65
C GLY A 86 -10.92 11.75 2.12
N PHE A 87 -11.36 11.80 3.38
CA PHE A 87 -12.16 10.75 4.00
C PHE A 87 -13.58 10.70 3.46
N LYS A 88 -14.11 9.48 3.31
CA LYS A 88 -15.53 9.20 3.13
C LYS A 88 -15.92 7.91 3.86
N ARG A 89 -16.92 8.00 4.73
CA ARG A 89 -17.67 6.84 5.22
C ARG A 89 -18.52 6.25 4.09
N CYS A 90 -18.46 4.95 3.90
CA CYS A 90 -19.37 4.18 3.05
C CYS A 90 -20.25 3.29 3.92
N ASP A 91 -21.49 3.06 3.50
CA ASP A 91 -22.51 2.34 4.30
C ASP A 91 -23.20 1.20 3.54
N ASN A 92 -22.75 0.94 2.30
CA ASN A 92 -23.28 -0.12 1.46
C ASN A 92 -22.15 -0.84 0.70
N PRO A 93 -22.35 -2.13 0.35
CA PRO A 93 -21.31 -2.95 -0.30
C PRO A 93 -20.76 -2.37 -1.59
N LYS A 94 -21.59 -1.63 -2.34
CA LYS A 94 -21.16 -1.06 -3.62
C LYS A 94 -20.18 0.06 -3.42
N ASP A 95 -20.45 1.01 -2.52
CA ASP A 95 -19.56 2.14 -2.26
C ASP A 95 -18.28 1.70 -1.53
N CYS A 96 -18.39 0.76 -0.58
CA CYS A 96 -17.24 0.18 0.12
C CYS A 96 -16.40 -0.74 -0.77
N GLY A 97 -16.96 -1.19 -1.90
CA GLY A 97 -16.27 -2.06 -2.85
C GLY A 97 -16.10 -3.48 -2.32
N ASP A 98 -17.13 -4.03 -1.70
CA ASP A 98 -17.08 -5.32 -1.01
C ASP A 98 -17.40 -6.47 -1.98
N GLY A 99 -16.66 -7.58 -1.83
CA GLY A 99 -16.82 -8.79 -2.63
C GLY A 99 -16.80 -8.49 -4.13
N GLU A 100 -17.87 -8.86 -4.84
CA GLU A 100 -18.04 -8.60 -6.27
C GLU A 100 -17.96 -7.11 -6.66
N ASN A 101 -18.13 -6.20 -5.70
CA ASN A 101 -18.03 -4.76 -5.90
C ASN A 101 -16.61 -4.20 -5.81
N ARG A 102 -15.57 -5.05 -5.68
CA ARG A 102 -14.14 -4.64 -5.58
C ARG A 102 -13.75 -3.51 -6.54
N TYR A 103 -14.28 -3.54 -7.76
CA TYR A 103 -14.00 -2.56 -8.83
C TYR A 103 -15.13 -1.54 -9.09
N ALA A 104 -16.14 -1.52 -8.23
CA ALA A 104 -17.28 -0.61 -8.29
C ALA A 104 -17.25 0.46 -7.18
N GLY A 105 -16.47 0.23 -6.12
CA GLY A 105 -16.32 1.08 -4.93
C GLY A 105 -15.75 2.47 -5.16
N LEU A 106 -15.54 3.20 -4.07
CA LEU A 106 -14.99 4.55 -4.11
C LEU A 106 -13.49 4.58 -4.42
N CYS A 107 -12.77 3.55 -3.99
CA CYS A 107 -11.31 3.44 -4.05
C CYS A 107 -10.85 2.31 -4.97
N ASP A 108 -9.62 2.41 -5.45
CA ASP A 108 -8.90 1.33 -6.11
C ASP A 108 -8.27 0.43 -5.05
N LYS A 109 -8.88 -0.74 -4.80
CA LYS A 109 -8.41 -1.71 -3.79
C LYS A 109 -7.15 -2.46 -4.22
N ASP A 110 -6.91 -2.62 -5.52
CA ASP A 110 -5.72 -3.33 -6.02
C ASP A 110 -4.50 -2.41 -6.05
N GLY A 111 -4.72 -1.15 -6.40
CA GLY A 111 -3.65 -0.19 -6.63
C GLY A 111 -2.86 -0.46 -7.91
N CYS A 112 -1.89 0.42 -8.17
CA CYS A 112 -0.80 0.17 -9.10
C CYS A 112 0.49 -0.09 -8.34
N ASP A 113 0.89 -1.35 -8.28
CA ASP A 113 1.98 -1.87 -7.45
C ASP A 113 3.30 -2.01 -8.22
N PHE A 114 4.39 -1.82 -7.48
CA PHE A 114 5.71 -2.19 -7.91
C PHE A 114 6.34 -3.12 -6.88
N ASN A 115 6.13 -4.41 -7.09
CA ASN A 115 6.84 -5.49 -6.40
C ASN A 115 7.92 -6.04 -7.35
N PRO A 116 9.23 -5.92 -7.03
CA PRO A 116 10.31 -6.37 -7.90
C PRO A 116 10.21 -7.85 -8.30
N PHE A 117 9.81 -8.73 -7.37
CA PHE A 117 9.63 -10.15 -7.63
C PHE A 117 8.51 -10.37 -8.65
N ARG A 118 7.33 -9.77 -8.40
CA ARG A 118 6.15 -9.84 -9.29
C ARG A 118 6.45 -9.30 -10.69
N LEU A 119 7.34 -8.32 -10.77
CA LEU A 119 7.77 -7.67 -12.00
C LEU A 119 9.00 -8.33 -12.65
N GLY A 120 9.27 -9.59 -12.32
CA GLY A 120 10.24 -10.44 -13.04
C GLY A 120 11.69 -10.32 -12.55
N ASN A 121 11.92 -9.78 -11.35
CA ASN A 121 13.24 -9.61 -10.75
C ASN A 121 13.37 -10.33 -9.40
N PRO A 122 13.31 -11.68 -9.36
CA PRO A 122 13.28 -12.45 -8.11
C PRO A 122 14.57 -12.37 -7.28
N ALA A 123 15.71 -11.99 -7.88
CA ALA A 123 16.99 -11.84 -7.18
C ALA A 123 17.24 -10.41 -6.65
N PHE A 124 16.27 -9.50 -6.77
CA PHE A 124 16.48 -8.09 -6.40
C PHE A 124 16.42 -7.87 -4.88
N TYR A 125 15.46 -8.45 -4.17
CA TYR A 125 15.22 -8.22 -2.74
C TYR A 125 14.99 -9.55 -2.04
N GLY A 126 15.67 -9.78 -0.92
CA GLY A 126 15.50 -11.01 -0.15
C GLY A 126 16.59 -11.23 0.89
N LEU A 127 16.51 -12.36 1.59
CA LEU A 127 17.42 -12.72 2.68
C LEU A 127 18.79 -13.16 2.16
N GLY A 128 19.82 -12.34 2.42
CA GLY A 128 21.23 -12.69 2.24
C GLY A 128 21.91 -11.93 1.11
N ASN A 129 23.25 -12.02 1.10
CA ASN A 129 24.11 -11.29 0.18
C ASN A 129 24.04 -11.71 -1.29
N ASN A 130 23.25 -12.74 -1.62
CA ASN A 130 22.96 -13.15 -3.00
C ASN A 130 21.87 -12.27 -3.64
N PHE A 131 21.13 -11.49 -2.85
CA PHE A 131 20.16 -10.52 -3.33
C PHE A 131 20.80 -9.15 -3.53
N THR A 132 20.26 -8.35 -4.46
CA THR A 132 20.76 -6.98 -4.70
C THR A 132 20.53 -6.08 -3.49
N VAL A 133 19.38 -6.24 -2.83
CA VAL A 133 19.00 -5.65 -1.55
C VAL A 133 18.86 -6.79 -0.53
N ASP A 134 19.77 -6.85 0.43
CA ASP A 134 19.83 -7.89 1.46
C ASP A 134 18.97 -7.51 2.68
N THR A 135 17.92 -8.27 2.96
CA THR A 135 17.01 -7.96 4.08
C THR A 135 17.55 -8.32 5.46
N ASN A 136 18.74 -8.93 5.57
CA ASN A 136 19.39 -9.18 6.86
C ASN A 136 20.05 -7.94 7.48
N ILE A 137 20.22 -6.86 6.72
CA ILE A 137 20.83 -5.62 7.21
C ILE A 137 19.93 -4.42 6.91
N PRO A 138 20.04 -3.33 7.67
CA PRO A 138 19.18 -2.16 7.48
C PRO A 138 19.21 -1.61 6.04
N ILE A 139 18.04 -1.25 5.55
CA ILE A 139 17.83 -0.68 4.21
C ILE A 139 17.37 0.76 4.38
N THR A 140 18.02 1.70 3.68
CA THR A 140 17.45 3.04 3.49
C THR A 140 16.56 3.00 2.25
N VAL A 141 15.29 3.34 2.40
CA VAL A 141 14.31 3.38 1.30
C VAL A 141 14.00 4.84 0.97
N VAL A 142 14.23 5.25 -0.27
CA VAL A 142 13.93 6.59 -0.77
C VAL A 142 12.82 6.50 -1.79
N THR A 143 11.77 7.29 -1.59
CA THR A 143 10.64 7.41 -2.53
C THR A 143 10.54 8.86 -2.99
N GLN A 144 10.53 9.09 -4.30
CA GLN A 144 10.47 10.42 -4.90
C GLN A 144 9.16 10.57 -5.68
N PHE A 145 8.46 11.67 -5.45
CA PHE A 145 7.19 12.00 -6.10
C PHE A 145 7.44 13.08 -7.17
N ILE A 146 7.58 12.66 -8.43
CA ILE A 146 7.98 13.53 -9.53
C ILE A 146 6.75 14.12 -10.21
N THR A 147 6.74 15.43 -10.39
CA THR A 147 5.68 16.16 -11.07
C THR A 147 6.04 16.50 -12.51
N SER A 148 5.03 16.72 -13.34
CA SER A 148 5.13 16.94 -14.80
C SER A 148 6.04 18.10 -15.20
N ASP A 149 6.15 19.12 -14.36
CA ASP A 149 6.96 20.32 -14.58
C ASP A 149 8.09 20.49 -13.54
N GLN A 150 8.32 19.46 -12.71
CA GLN A 150 9.33 19.46 -11.65
C GLN A 150 9.12 20.53 -10.58
N THR A 151 7.89 21.01 -10.41
CA THR A 151 7.48 21.94 -9.32
C THR A 151 6.50 21.27 -8.35
N ALA A 152 6.29 21.86 -7.17
CA ALA A 152 5.29 21.37 -6.22
C ALA A 152 3.84 21.47 -6.74
N ASP A 153 3.57 22.35 -7.72
CA ASP A 153 2.24 22.61 -8.27
C ASP A 153 1.90 21.75 -9.50
N GLY A 154 2.91 21.13 -10.12
CA GLY A 154 2.73 20.18 -11.21
C GLY A 154 1.92 18.94 -10.80
N HIS A 155 1.39 18.22 -11.78
CA HIS A 155 0.69 16.97 -11.52
C HIS A 155 1.69 15.83 -11.34
N LEU A 156 1.46 14.93 -10.38
CA LEU A 156 2.27 13.74 -10.17
C LEU A 156 2.23 12.85 -11.43
N VAL A 157 3.42 12.46 -11.93
CA VAL A 157 3.56 11.64 -13.14
C VAL A 157 4.43 10.39 -12.93
N ASP A 158 5.24 10.36 -11.89
CA ASP A 158 6.23 9.30 -11.67
C ASP A 158 6.54 9.18 -10.16
N ILE A 159 6.45 7.97 -9.62
CA ILE A 159 6.87 7.63 -8.24
C ILE A 159 8.09 6.73 -8.33
N ARG A 160 9.25 7.29 -8.02
CA ARG A 160 10.54 6.59 -8.13
C ARG A 160 10.98 6.01 -6.80
N ARG A 161 11.69 4.89 -6.89
CA ARG A 161 12.25 4.17 -5.76
C ARG A 161 13.76 3.98 -5.94
N THR A 162 14.48 4.32 -4.88
CA THR A 162 15.92 4.06 -4.74
C THR A 162 16.16 3.49 -3.34
N TYR A 163 17.11 2.55 -3.25
CA TYR A 163 17.54 1.96 -2.00
C TYR A 163 19.00 2.36 -1.73
N TYR A 164 19.38 2.47 -0.46
CA TYR A 164 20.78 2.58 -0.05
C TYR A 164 21.09 1.54 1.01
N GLN A 165 22.14 0.76 0.77
CA GLN A 165 22.57 -0.31 1.66
C GLN A 165 24.08 -0.50 1.54
N GLY A 166 24.78 -0.62 2.68
CA GLY A 166 26.24 -0.78 2.70
C GLY A 166 27.00 0.35 1.99
N GLY A 167 26.47 1.58 2.01
CA GLY A 167 27.06 2.74 1.33
C GLY A 167 26.85 2.78 -0.19
N LYS A 168 26.07 1.85 -0.76
CA LYS A 168 25.79 1.80 -2.20
C LYS A 168 24.39 2.28 -2.50
N GLU A 169 24.26 3.07 -3.57
CA GLU A 169 22.98 3.40 -4.20
C GLU A 169 22.53 2.22 -5.08
N ILE A 170 21.26 1.84 -4.94
CA ILE A 170 20.65 0.72 -5.64
C ILE A 170 19.32 1.21 -6.23
N MET A 171 19.27 1.37 -7.55
CA MET A 171 18.06 1.76 -8.26
C MET A 171 17.07 0.58 -8.33
N SER A 172 15.77 0.88 -8.36
CA SER A 172 14.77 -0.14 -8.69
C SER A 172 15.09 -0.83 -10.02
N PRO A 173 14.86 -2.16 -10.11
CA PRO A 173 15.20 -2.91 -11.31
C PRO A 173 14.22 -2.58 -12.43
N ALA A 174 14.65 -2.74 -13.68
CA ALA A 174 13.75 -2.63 -14.81
C ALA A 174 12.76 -3.80 -14.81
N ILE A 175 11.49 -3.54 -15.15
CA ILE A 175 10.47 -4.60 -15.31
C ILE A 175 10.94 -5.62 -16.35
N ASN A 176 10.80 -6.90 -16.00
CA ASN A 176 11.11 -8.04 -16.85
C ASN A 176 9.85 -8.90 -17.03
N VAL A 177 8.84 -8.33 -17.66
CA VAL A 177 7.55 -8.98 -17.96
C VAL A 177 7.30 -8.92 -19.47
N PRO A 178 6.91 -10.03 -20.13
CA PRO A 178 6.61 -10.00 -21.55
C PRO A 178 5.57 -8.94 -21.93
N ASN A 179 5.83 -8.18 -23.00
CA ASN A 179 4.97 -7.10 -23.51
C ASN A 179 4.80 -5.89 -22.58
N VAL A 180 5.72 -5.68 -21.64
CA VAL A 180 5.81 -4.49 -20.80
C VAL A 180 7.15 -3.81 -21.05
N ASP A 181 7.15 -2.49 -21.25
CA ASP A 181 8.38 -1.69 -21.39
C ASP A 181 9.19 -1.79 -20.07
N PRO A 182 10.53 -1.66 -20.12
CA PRO A 182 11.42 -1.84 -18.96
C PRO A 182 11.38 -0.65 -18.00
N PHE A 183 10.22 -0.30 -17.45
CA PHE A 183 10.08 0.76 -16.45
C PHE A 183 10.81 0.41 -15.15
N THR A 184 11.24 1.43 -14.41
CA THR A 184 11.89 1.29 -13.10
C THR A 184 11.10 1.99 -11.98
N SER A 185 9.91 2.50 -12.30
CA SER A 185 9.10 3.33 -11.41
C SER A 185 7.61 3.25 -11.75
N ILE A 186 6.76 3.76 -10.85
CA ILE A 186 5.31 3.82 -11.09
C ILE A 186 4.99 5.05 -11.93
N THR A 187 4.43 4.81 -13.13
CA THR A 187 3.83 5.81 -14.01
C THR A 187 2.48 5.30 -14.50
N ASP A 188 1.56 6.18 -14.91
CA ASP A 188 0.28 5.72 -15.47
C ASP A 188 0.46 4.80 -16.69
N LYS A 189 1.53 5.01 -17.48
CA LYS A 189 1.89 4.14 -18.61
C LYS A 189 2.32 2.75 -18.15
N MET A 190 3.17 2.69 -17.12
CA MET A 190 3.58 1.42 -16.47
C MET A 190 2.35 0.67 -15.96
N CYS A 191 1.50 1.32 -15.17
CA CYS A 191 0.28 0.74 -14.62
C CYS A 191 -0.60 0.12 -15.71
N ASN A 192 -0.80 0.85 -16.82
CA ASN A 192 -1.62 0.36 -17.92
C ASN A 192 -1.03 -0.88 -18.61
N GLN A 193 0.29 -0.91 -18.85
CA GLN A 193 0.94 -2.05 -19.48
C GLN A 193 0.98 -3.27 -18.56
N VAL A 194 1.33 -3.08 -17.29
CA VAL A 194 1.39 -4.16 -16.29
C VAL A 194 0.01 -4.76 -16.05
N LYS A 195 -1.02 -3.94 -15.78
CA LYS A 195 -2.39 -4.45 -15.58
C LYS A 195 -2.89 -5.22 -16.80
N LYS A 196 -2.59 -4.75 -18.01
CA LYS A 196 -2.92 -5.48 -19.25
C LYS A 196 -2.16 -6.81 -19.35
N ALA A 197 -0.87 -6.84 -19.06
CA ALA A 197 -0.04 -8.03 -19.14
C ALA A 197 -0.45 -9.11 -18.12
N PHE A 198 -0.92 -8.69 -16.95
CA PHE A 198 -1.38 -9.57 -15.87
C PHE A 198 -2.86 -9.94 -15.98
N ASN A 199 -3.59 -9.37 -16.95
CA ASN A 199 -5.05 -9.49 -17.07
C ASN A 199 -5.81 -8.98 -15.83
N ASP A 200 -5.24 -7.98 -15.15
CA ASP A 200 -5.85 -7.28 -14.03
C ASP A 200 -6.73 -6.13 -14.53
N LYS A 201 -7.79 -5.78 -13.79
CA LYS A 201 -8.57 -4.58 -14.08
C LYS A 201 -7.76 -3.33 -13.69
N ASN A 202 -7.63 -2.40 -14.62
CA ASN A 202 -6.95 -1.12 -14.36
C ASN A 202 -7.89 -0.12 -13.65
N ASP A 203 -8.27 -0.42 -12.40
CA ASP A 203 -9.12 0.48 -11.61
C ASP A 203 -8.38 1.75 -11.19
N HIS A 204 -7.05 1.67 -11.01
CA HIS A 204 -6.15 2.82 -10.84
C HIS A 204 -6.46 3.95 -11.84
N CYS A 205 -6.47 3.62 -13.14
CA CYS A 205 -6.84 4.57 -14.20
C CYS A 205 -8.29 5.07 -14.07
N ARG A 206 -9.24 4.17 -13.76
CA ARG A 206 -10.68 4.50 -13.58
C ARG A 206 -10.96 5.39 -12.36
N LYS A 207 -10.04 5.48 -11.40
CA LYS A 207 -10.10 6.42 -10.26
C LYS A 207 -9.25 7.68 -10.45
N GLY A 208 -8.61 7.85 -11.62
CA GLY A 208 -7.89 9.06 -12.00
C GLY A 208 -6.38 9.01 -11.84
N GLY A 209 -5.83 7.83 -11.58
CA GLY A 209 -4.41 7.52 -11.61
C GLY A 209 -3.53 8.41 -10.73
N LEU A 210 -2.28 8.59 -11.13
CA LEU A 210 -1.31 9.38 -10.38
C LEU A 210 -1.74 10.84 -10.23
N ARG A 211 -2.47 11.39 -11.20
CA ARG A 211 -3.00 12.76 -11.08
C ARG A 211 -3.94 12.93 -9.90
N LYS A 212 -4.79 11.94 -9.60
CA LYS A 212 -5.70 12.00 -8.45
C LYS A 212 -4.93 11.81 -7.14
N LEU A 213 -3.99 10.87 -7.09
CA LEU A 213 -3.11 10.68 -5.94
C LEU A 213 -2.30 11.96 -5.63
N GLY A 214 -1.73 12.59 -6.65
CA GLY A 214 -0.97 13.84 -6.50
C GLY A 214 -1.78 14.98 -5.88
N LYS A 215 -3.11 15.02 -6.08
CA LYS A 215 -3.98 15.98 -5.39
C LYS A 215 -4.11 15.68 -3.90
N ALA A 216 -4.19 14.41 -3.51
CA ALA A 216 -4.20 14.04 -2.09
C ALA A 216 -2.86 14.33 -1.42
N LEU A 217 -1.73 14.00 -2.06
CA LEU A 217 -0.40 14.34 -1.57
C LEU A 217 -0.26 15.86 -1.33
N ARG A 218 -0.76 16.68 -2.26
CA ARG A 218 -0.74 18.15 -2.12
C ARG A 218 -1.61 18.66 -0.97
N LYS A 219 -2.76 18.03 -0.73
CA LYS A 219 -3.62 18.37 0.41
C LYS A 219 -2.97 17.99 1.75
N GLY A 220 -2.04 17.04 1.72
CA GLY A 220 -1.41 16.46 2.89
C GLY A 220 -2.00 15.09 3.21
N MET A 221 -1.11 14.14 3.50
CA MET A 221 -1.45 12.79 3.94
C MET A 221 -0.80 12.54 5.30
N VAL A 222 -1.36 11.59 6.07
CA VAL A 222 -0.85 11.20 7.38
C VAL A 222 0.04 9.96 7.20
N LEU A 223 1.22 9.97 7.80
CA LEU A 223 2.10 8.81 7.85
C LEU A 223 1.54 7.75 8.82
N ALA A 224 1.35 6.54 8.33
CA ALA A 224 1.05 5.36 9.14
C ALA A 224 2.28 4.43 9.16
N MET A 225 2.55 3.82 10.32
CA MET A 225 3.55 2.78 10.49
C MET A 225 2.89 1.63 11.24
N SER A 226 2.97 0.42 10.71
CA SER A 226 2.28 -0.75 11.25
C SER A 226 3.13 -2.01 11.12
N ILE A 227 2.70 -3.03 11.86
CA ILE A 227 3.09 -4.44 11.73
C ILE A 227 1.81 -5.24 11.94
N TRP A 228 1.53 -6.18 11.05
CA TRP A 228 0.23 -6.85 11.03
C TRP A 228 0.34 -8.24 10.38
N VAL A 229 -0.68 -9.06 10.62
CA VAL A 229 -0.94 -10.33 9.93
C VAL A 229 -2.27 -10.21 9.20
N ASP A 230 -2.38 -10.89 8.07
CA ASP A 230 -3.52 -10.78 7.18
C ASP A 230 -4.52 -11.92 7.39
N TYR A 231 -5.65 -11.61 8.00
CA TYR A 231 -6.73 -12.57 8.22
C TYR A 231 -7.56 -12.88 6.96
N GLU A 232 -7.46 -12.06 5.91
CA GLU A 232 -8.23 -12.22 4.67
C GLU A 232 -7.47 -13.07 3.65
N ALA A 233 -6.24 -12.66 3.32
CA ALA A 233 -5.47 -13.24 2.23
C ALA A 233 -4.08 -13.74 2.67
N LYS A 234 -3.79 -13.78 3.98
CA LYS A 234 -2.59 -14.38 4.57
C LYS A 234 -1.27 -13.80 4.02
N CYS A 235 -1.28 -12.54 3.57
CA CYS A 235 -0.18 -11.85 2.91
C CYS A 235 0.30 -12.53 1.61
N LEU A 236 -0.44 -13.49 1.07
CA LEU A 236 -0.02 -14.23 -0.14
C LEU A 236 0.06 -13.34 -1.38
N TRP A 237 -0.72 -12.26 -1.39
CA TRP A 237 -0.68 -11.22 -2.41
C TRP A 237 0.64 -10.41 -2.39
N LEU A 238 1.40 -10.44 -1.29
CA LEU A 238 2.69 -9.77 -1.16
C LEU A 238 3.87 -10.70 -1.44
N ASP A 239 3.85 -11.93 -0.93
CA ASP A 239 5.06 -12.76 -0.83
C ASP A 239 4.93 -14.21 -1.35
N SER A 240 3.80 -14.57 -1.95
CA SER A 240 3.52 -15.93 -2.43
C SER A 240 2.97 -15.93 -3.87
N THR A 241 2.31 -17.01 -4.27
CA THR A 241 1.50 -17.07 -5.50
C THR A 241 0.06 -16.67 -5.15
N TYR A 242 -0.46 -15.64 -5.82
CA TYR A 242 -1.81 -15.16 -5.61
C TYR A 242 -2.50 -14.76 -6.93
N PRO A 243 -3.71 -15.28 -7.22
CA PRO A 243 -4.50 -16.23 -6.42
C PRO A 243 -3.81 -17.59 -6.18
N VAL A 244 -4.23 -18.31 -5.12
CA VAL A 244 -3.53 -19.53 -4.66
C VAL A 244 -3.59 -20.71 -5.64
N ASP A 245 -4.53 -20.67 -6.58
CA ASP A 245 -4.77 -21.65 -7.64
C ASP A 245 -4.24 -21.20 -9.01
N ALA A 246 -3.64 -20.02 -9.10
CA ALA A 246 -3.06 -19.52 -10.35
C ALA A 246 -1.85 -20.35 -10.77
N ASP A 247 -1.67 -20.57 -12.08
CA ASP A 247 -0.42 -21.13 -12.63
C ASP A 247 0.73 -20.19 -12.27
N PRO A 248 1.78 -20.63 -11.56
CA PRO A 248 2.94 -19.79 -11.25
C PRO A 248 3.63 -19.21 -12.49
N LYS A 249 3.43 -19.80 -13.68
CA LYS A 249 3.94 -19.27 -14.95
C LYS A 249 3.10 -18.11 -15.50
N GLN A 250 1.89 -17.90 -15.00
CA GLN A 250 1.06 -16.76 -15.37
C GLN A 250 1.75 -15.47 -14.87
N PRO A 251 2.04 -14.51 -15.76
CA PRO A 251 2.62 -13.23 -15.36
C PRO A 251 1.78 -12.56 -14.27
N GLY A 252 2.44 -12.11 -13.20
CA GLY A 252 1.82 -11.41 -12.08
C GLY A 252 1.27 -12.29 -10.95
N ALA A 253 1.25 -13.63 -11.13
CA ALA A 253 0.79 -14.56 -10.11
C ALA A 253 1.78 -14.68 -8.94
N GLN A 254 3.07 -14.92 -9.23
CA GLN A 254 4.10 -15.01 -8.20
C GLN A 254 4.56 -13.62 -7.73
N ARG A 255 4.55 -13.39 -6.42
CA ARG A 255 4.97 -12.15 -5.74
C ARG A 255 6.10 -12.35 -4.73
N GLY A 256 6.47 -13.60 -4.46
CA GLY A 256 7.59 -13.98 -3.61
C GLY A 256 7.75 -15.50 -3.56
N THR A 257 8.58 -15.97 -2.62
CA THR A 257 8.93 -17.39 -2.47
C THR A 257 8.17 -18.12 -1.37
N CYS A 258 7.30 -17.44 -0.62
CA CYS A 258 6.54 -18.08 0.45
C CYS A 258 5.58 -19.13 -0.14
N PRO A 259 5.40 -20.29 0.52
CA PRO A 259 4.43 -21.28 0.06
C PRO A 259 3.00 -20.76 0.22
N THR A 260 2.07 -21.20 -0.62
CA THR A 260 0.65 -20.79 -0.56
C THR A 260 -0.07 -21.24 0.73
N THR A 261 0.57 -22.09 1.53
CA THR A 261 0.11 -22.53 2.85
C THR A 261 0.64 -21.69 4.00
N SER A 262 1.49 -20.68 3.74
CA SER A 262 2.02 -19.77 4.76
C SER A 262 1.01 -18.69 5.17
N GLY A 263 1.39 -17.86 6.14
CA GLY A 263 0.67 -16.64 6.48
C GLY A 263 -0.62 -16.82 7.27
N VAL A 264 -0.94 -18.05 7.71
CA VAL A 264 -2.05 -18.31 8.64
C VAL A 264 -1.77 -17.50 9.92
N PRO A 265 -2.63 -16.52 10.29
CA PRO A 265 -2.33 -15.58 11.36
C PRO A 265 -1.94 -16.22 12.69
N GLU A 266 -2.66 -17.26 13.09
CA GLU A 266 -2.41 -17.99 14.34
C GLU A 266 -1.04 -18.66 14.35
N ASP A 267 -0.64 -19.25 13.21
CA ASP A 267 0.67 -19.90 13.07
C ASP A 267 1.78 -18.83 13.07
N VAL A 268 1.61 -17.74 12.32
CA VAL A 268 2.59 -16.65 12.27
C VAL A 268 2.83 -16.03 13.65
N ILE A 269 1.76 -15.71 14.38
CA ILE A 269 1.85 -15.13 15.74
C ILE A 269 2.54 -16.10 16.70
N LYS A 270 2.19 -17.40 16.63
CA LYS A 270 2.74 -18.43 17.50
C LYS A 270 4.22 -18.72 17.21
N GLU A 271 4.59 -18.78 15.94
CA GLU A 271 5.95 -19.12 15.49
C GLU A 271 6.90 -17.92 15.57
N ASN A 272 6.39 -16.71 15.39
CA ASN A 272 7.18 -15.47 15.35
C ASN A 272 6.67 -14.41 16.35
N PRO A 273 6.48 -14.72 17.64
CA PRO A 273 5.91 -13.79 18.61
C PRO A 273 6.81 -12.58 18.90
N SER A 274 8.10 -12.68 18.58
CA SER A 274 9.10 -11.63 18.71
C SER A 274 9.36 -10.85 17.42
N ALA A 275 8.59 -11.11 16.36
CA ALA A 275 8.70 -10.36 15.12
C ALA A 275 8.53 -8.86 15.40
N SER A 276 9.43 -8.07 14.83
CA SER A 276 9.43 -6.62 15.00
C SER A 276 9.94 -5.93 13.75
N VAL A 277 9.56 -4.67 13.58
CA VAL A 277 10.05 -3.81 12.52
C VAL A 277 10.56 -2.52 13.15
N THR A 278 11.68 -2.01 12.65
CA THR A 278 12.25 -0.73 13.08
C THR A 278 12.22 0.25 11.92
N TYR A 279 11.38 1.27 12.04
CA TYR A 279 11.42 2.45 11.19
C TYR A 279 12.25 3.53 11.89
N SER A 280 13.28 4.05 11.23
CA SER A 280 14.19 5.04 11.82
C SER A 280 14.74 5.98 10.77
N ASN A 281 15.35 7.09 11.21
CA ASN A 281 15.98 8.08 10.34
C ASN A 281 15.02 8.60 9.24
N ILE A 282 13.75 8.82 9.60
CA ILE A 282 12.72 9.36 8.71
C ILE A 282 13.12 10.77 8.30
N ARG A 283 13.14 11.03 6.99
CA ARG A 283 13.51 12.31 6.40
C ARG A 283 12.50 12.68 5.31
N LEU A 284 12.19 13.96 5.23
CA LEU A 284 11.32 14.55 4.20
C LEU A 284 11.98 15.85 3.74
N GLY A 285 11.99 16.09 2.43
CA GLY A 285 12.58 17.28 1.85
C GLY A 285 12.59 17.21 0.32
N ASP A 286 13.23 18.20 -0.30
CA ASP A 286 13.38 18.29 -1.74
C ASP A 286 14.11 17.07 -2.31
N ILE A 287 13.82 16.75 -3.59
CA ILE A 287 14.42 15.62 -4.29
C ILE A 287 15.95 15.72 -4.22
N GLY A 288 16.59 14.66 -3.71
CA GLY A 288 18.05 14.58 -3.57
C GLY A 288 18.63 15.10 -2.25
N THR A 289 17.79 15.56 -1.31
CA THR A 289 18.27 16.13 -0.02
C THR A 289 18.20 15.17 1.16
N THR A 290 17.53 14.03 1.02
CA THR A 290 17.24 13.11 2.13
C THR A 290 18.31 12.04 2.35
N VAL A 291 19.24 11.85 1.42
CA VAL A 291 20.42 11.00 1.59
C VAL A 291 21.66 11.86 1.56
N SER A 292 22.41 11.81 2.65
CA SER A 292 23.72 12.44 2.73
C SER A 292 24.69 11.62 1.89
N ASN A 293 25.13 12.16 0.74
CA ASN A 293 26.22 11.57 -0.03
C ASN A 293 27.40 11.37 0.91
N ALA A 294 27.75 10.12 1.22
CA ALA A 294 29.06 9.82 1.77
C ALA A 294 30.06 10.24 0.69
N LYS A 295 30.75 11.36 0.92
CA LYS A 295 31.93 11.73 0.14
C LYS A 295 33.04 10.73 0.39
#